data_AF-A0A3S0Z775-F1
#
_entry.id   AF-A0A3S0Z775-F1
#
_cell.length_a   1.000
_cell.length_b   1.000
_cell.length_c   1.000
_cell.angle_alpha   90.00
_cell.angle_beta   90.00
_cell.angle_gamma   90.00
#
_symmetry.space_group_name_H-M   'P 1'
#
loop_
_entity.id
_entity.type
_entity.pdbx_description
1 polymer ?
#
loop_
_entity_poly.entity_id
_entity_poly.type
_entity_poly.pdbx_seq_one_letter_code
_entity_poly.pdbx_strand_id
1 'polypeptide(L)'
;MNEPSRRIPYRTWPGALAVLLAIAAYVGGLTWWDRHTPGNRPLQPGETVEAGQARFVPAEGWEMDVSRSKAGQSLMLFKGGHKFLVTTFPWAGGPDGPLVRQQRLMERGQRLQIDGDVSDFITSWGLQGKTFAYYGSKLAGRFWQVVDVRRKSLVQIDFWGSSDGMDDALQEARSMLDSMDLEAPQ
;
A
#
# COMPACT_ATOMS: atom_id res chain seq x y z
N MET A 1 -9.57 -75.06 12.98
CA MET A 1 -9.74 -74.63 11.58
C MET A 1 -10.07 -73.15 11.60
N ASN A 2 -9.10 -72.28 11.31
CA ASN A 2 -9.32 -70.83 11.19
C ASN A 2 -9.42 -70.50 9.70
N GLU A 3 -10.61 -70.16 9.22
CA GLU A 3 -10.78 -69.61 7.87
C GLU A 3 -10.06 -68.25 7.77
N PRO A 4 -9.28 -67.98 6.70
CA PRO A 4 -8.68 -66.68 6.50
C PRO A 4 -9.76 -65.66 6.11
N SER A 5 -9.80 -64.55 6.86
CA SER A 5 -10.69 -63.42 6.59
C SER A 5 -10.55 -62.91 5.14
N ARG A 6 -11.68 -62.87 4.42
CA ARG A 6 -11.78 -62.42 3.03
C ARG A 6 -11.36 -60.94 2.93
N ARG A 7 -10.18 -60.66 2.37
CA ARG A 7 -9.74 -59.29 2.09
C ARG A 7 -10.62 -58.70 0.99
N ILE A 8 -11.58 -57.86 1.37
CA ILE A 8 -12.32 -57.02 0.42
C ILE A 8 -11.31 -55.99 -0.14
N PRO A 9 -11.06 -55.93 -1.46
CA PRO A 9 -10.15 -54.95 -2.01
C PRO A 9 -10.78 -53.56 -1.82
N TYR A 10 -10.18 -52.76 -0.94
CA TYR A 10 -10.54 -51.35 -0.77
C TYR A 10 -10.26 -50.62 -2.09
N ARG A 11 -11.30 -50.44 -2.91
CA ARG A 11 -11.24 -49.70 -4.18
C ARG A 11 -11.35 -48.20 -3.88
N THR A 12 -10.34 -47.64 -3.22
CA THR A 12 -10.25 -46.21 -2.85
C THR A 12 -9.80 -45.30 -4.00
N TRP A 13 -9.36 -45.89 -5.11
CA TRP A 13 -8.83 -45.18 -6.27
C TRP A 13 -9.81 -44.17 -6.91
N PRO A 14 -11.13 -44.44 -7.05
CA PRO A 14 -12.07 -43.46 -7.59
C PRO A 14 -12.23 -42.23 -6.68
N GLY A 15 -12.23 -42.43 -5.36
CA GLY A 15 -12.29 -41.33 -4.39
C GLY A 15 -11.03 -40.48 -4.40
N ALA A 16 -9.86 -41.11 -4.49
CA ALA A 16 -8.59 -40.40 -4.62
C ALA A 16 -8.53 -39.56 -5.91
N LEU A 17 -9.06 -40.09 -7.02
CA LEU A 17 -9.10 -39.40 -8.30
C LEU A 17 -10.07 -38.20 -8.28
N ALA A 18 -11.21 -38.34 -7.61
CA ALA A 18 -12.15 -37.24 -7.39
C ALA A 18 -11.53 -36.11 -6.54
N VAL A 19 -10.80 -36.46 -5.48
CA VAL A 19 -10.09 -35.49 -4.63
C VAL A 19 -8.99 -34.77 -5.43
N LEU A 20 -8.21 -35.50 -6.24
CA LEU A 20 -7.19 -34.91 -7.09
C LEU A 20 -7.78 -33.95 -8.12
N LEU A 21 -8.91 -34.31 -8.75
CA LEU A 21 -9.62 -33.43 -9.67
C LEU A 21 -10.15 -32.17 -8.98
N ALA A 22 -10.71 -32.30 -7.78
CA ALA A 22 -11.18 -31.16 -7.01
C ALA A 22 -10.04 -30.19 -6.65
N ILE A 23 -8.89 -30.72 -6.23
CA ILE A 23 -7.69 -29.92 -5.95
C ILE A 23 -7.19 -29.25 -7.24
N ALA A 24 -7.09 -30.00 -8.34
CA ALA A 24 -6.62 -29.46 -9.62
C ALA A 24 -7.54 -28.36 -10.16
N ALA A 25 -8.87 -28.54 -10.06
CA ALA A 25 -9.85 -27.53 -10.45
C ALA A 25 -9.75 -26.28 -9.57
N TYR A 26 -9.61 -26.46 -8.25
CA TYR A 26 -9.51 -25.36 -7.31
C TYR A 26 -8.21 -24.55 -7.48
N VAL A 27 -7.06 -25.23 -7.45
CA VAL A 27 -5.73 -24.60 -7.60
C VAL A 27 -5.56 -24.04 -9.01
N GLY A 28 -6.00 -24.77 -10.04
CA GLY A 28 -5.98 -24.32 -11.43
C GLY A 28 -6.85 -23.08 -11.64
N GLY A 29 -8.07 -23.07 -11.08
CA GLY A 29 -8.98 -21.93 -11.12
C GLY A 29 -8.39 -20.70 -10.43
N LEU A 30 -7.82 -20.86 -9.22
CA LEU A 30 -7.15 -19.78 -8.50
C LEU A 30 -5.95 -19.23 -9.27
N THR A 31 -5.10 -20.10 -9.82
CA THR A 31 -3.91 -19.69 -10.57
C THR A 31 -4.28 -18.95 -11.86
N TRP A 32 -5.34 -19.40 -12.54
CA TRP A 32 -5.84 -18.74 -13.74
C TRP A 32 -6.44 -17.37 -13.40
N TRP A 33 -7.23 -17.29 -12.32
CA TRP A 33 -7.81 -16.05 -11.82
C TRP A 33 -6.75 -15.03 -11.41
N ASP A 34 -5.74 -15.47 -10.66
CA ASP A 34 -4.61 -14.64 -10.22
C ASP A 34 -3.85 -14.04 -11.41
N ARG A 35 -3.60 -14.84 -12.46
CA ARG A 35 -2.94 -14.36 -13.70
C ARG A 35 -3.80 -13.38 -14.52
N HIS A 36 -5.12 -13.48 -14.43
CA HIS A 36 -6.03 -12.64 -15.22
C HIS A 36 -6.56 -11.42 -14.44
N THR A 37 -6.29 -11.32 -13.15
CA THR A 37 -6.63 -10.15 -12.36
C THR A 37 -5.49 -9.12 -12.51
N PRO A 38 -5.74 -7.93 -13.07
CA PRO A 38 -4.70 -6.94 -13.29
C PRO A 38 -4.05 -6.53 -11.95
N GLY A 39 -2.75 -6.78 -11.79
CA GLY A 39 -2.00 -6.35 -10.60
C GLY A 39 -1.77 -4.84 -10.58
N ASN A 40 -1.76 -4.22 -11.76
CA ASN A 40 -1.65 -2.77 -11.96
C ASN A 40 -2.84 -2.23 -12.76
N ARG A 41 -3.22 -0.98 -12.46
CA ARG A 41 -4.21 -0.21 -13.22
C ARG A 41 -3.56 1.10 -13.68
N PRO A 42 -3.46 1.36 -14.99
CA PRO A 42 -3.02 2.65 -15.47
C PRO A 42 -4.04 3.73 -15.07
N LEU A 43 -3.54 4.90 -14.73
CA LEU A 43 -4.37 6.05 -14.34
C LEU A 43 -4.39 7.03 -15.51
N GLN A 44 -5.57 7.59 -15.80
CA GLN A 44 -5.64 8.60 -16.85
C GLN A 44 -4.97 9.90 -16.35
N PRO A 45 -4.15 10.57 -17.15
CA PRO A 45 -3.57 11.85 -16.76
C PRO A 45 -4.66 12.85 -16.36
N GLY A 46 -4.51 13.49 -15.20
CA GLY A 46 -5.49 14.43 -14.65
C GLY A 46 -6.70 13.79 -13.93
N GLU A 47 -6.81 12.45 -13.90
CA GLU A 47 -7.79 11.75 -13.06
C GLU A 47 -7.51 12.03 -11.59
N THR A 48 -8.52 12.50 -10.84
CA THR A 48 -8.41 12.58 -9.38
C THR A 48 -8.64 11.19 -8.80
N VAL A 49 -7.72 10.74 -7.96
CA VAL A 49 -7.81 9.46 -7.27
C VAL A 49 -8.07 9.67 -5.79
N GLU A 50 -8.72 8.69 -5.17
CA GLU A 50 -9.13 8.75 -3.77
C GLU A 50 -8.44 7.66 -2.95
N ALA A 51 -7.99 8.04 -1.76
CA ALA A 51 -7.47 7.15 -0.73
C ALA A 51 -8.17 7.51 0.58
N GLY A 52 -9.30 6.86 0.87
CA GLY A 52 -10.16 7.25 1.99
C GLY A 52 -10.63 8.70 1.83
N GLN A 53 -10.31 9.55 2.81
CA GLN A 53 -10.65 10.97 2.78
C GLN A 53 -9.68 11.85 1.97
N ALA A 54 -8.55 11.31 1.50
CA ALA A 54 -7.56 12.07 0.76
C ALA A 54 -7.80 11.93 -0.74
N ARG A 55 -7.81 13.05 -1.47
CA ARG A 55 -7.93 13.05 -2.94
C ARG A 55 -6.80 13.85 -3.53
N PHE A 56 -6.26 13.40 -4.66
CA PHE A 56 -5.13 14.05 -5.31
C PHE A 56 -5.04 13.64 -6.78
N VAL A 57 -4.23 14.35 -7.56
CA VAL A 57 -3.99 14.04 -8.96
C VAL A 57 -2.63 13.33 -9.09
N PRO A 58 -2.58 12.08 -9.57
CA PRO A 58 -1.34 11.39 -9.85
C PRO A 58 -0.55 12.10 -10.96
N ALA A 59 0.78 12.13 -10.83
CA ALA A 59 1.64 12.58 -11.90
C ALA A 59 1.59 11.60 -13.09
N GLU A 60 1.90 12.09 -14.29
CA GLU A 60 1.84 11.28 -15.51
C GLU A 60 2.79 10.07 -15.45
N GLY A 61 2.29 8.92 -15.90
CA GLY A 61 3.05 7.67 -15.94
C GLY A 61 3.11 6.90 -14.62
N TRP A 62 2.44 7.38 -13.56
CA TRP A 62 2.23 6.59 -12.34
C TRP A 62 1.06 5.63 -12.53
N GLU A 63 1.24 4.40 -12.06
CA GLU A 63 0.24 3.34 -12.11
C GLU A 63 -0.21 2.96 -10.69
N MET A 64 -1.47 2.57 -10.54
CA MET A 64 -2.00 2.04 -9.30
C MET A 64 -1.60 0.57 -9.15
N ASP A 65 -0.97 0.20 -8.04
CA ASP A 65 -0.80 -1.20 -7.62
C ASP A 65 -2.10 -1.64 -6.94
N VAL A 66 -2.96 -2.36 -7.68
CA VAL A 66 -4.28 -2.79 -7.23
C VAL A 66 -4.16 -3.78 -6.07
N SER A 67 -3.13 -4.64 -6.10
CA SER A 67 -2.91 -5.66 -5.07
C SER A 67 -2.55 -5.07 -3.71
N ARG A 68 -1.93 -3.88 -3.70
CA ARG A 68 -1.51 -3.18 -2.47
C ARG A 68 -2.41 -2.00 -2.10
N SER A 69 -3.40 -1.70 -2.93
CA SER A 69 -4.40 -0.67 -2.67
C SER A 69 -5.64 -1.28 -2.00
N LYS A 70 -6.25 -0.53 -1.09
CA LYS A 70 -7.49 -0.91 -0.40
C LYS A 70 -8.48 0.23 -0.52
N ALA A 71 -9.59 -0.01 -1.20
CA ALA A 71 -10.65 0.97 -1.39
C ALA A 71 -11.07 1.61 -0.06
N GLY A 72 -11.13 2.94 -0.02
CA GLY A 72 -11.48 3.72 1.17
C GLY A 72 -10.43 3.77 2.28
N GLN A 73 -9.24 3.15 2.11
CA GLN A 73 -8.22 3.12 3.15
C GLN A 73 -6.81 3.48 2.65
N SER A 74 -6.35 2.87 1.56
CA SER A 74 -4.98 3.06 1.09
C SER A 74 -4.88 2.97 -0.43
N LEU A 75 -3.96 3.76 -1.00
CA LEU A 75 -3.66 3.77 -2.42
C LEU A 75 -2.15 3.70 -2.61
N MET A 76 -1.69 2.68 -3.33
CA MET A 76 -0.29 2.53 -3.72
C MET A 76 -0.16 2.86 -5.20
N LEU A 77 0.67 3.86 -5.49
CA LEU A 77 1.11 4.17 -6.84
C LEU A 77 2.58 3.78 -7.02
N PHE A 78 2.96 3.45 -8.25
CA PHE A 78 4.35 3.20 -8.61
C PHE A 78 4.70 3.74 -9.99
N LYS A 79 5.97 4.08 -10.18
CA LYS A 79 6.56 4.45 -11.47
C LYS A 79 8.02 3.99 -11.46
N GLY A 80 8.33 3.01 -12.30
CA GLY A 80 9.64 2.35 -12.27
C GLY A 80 9.95 1.75 -10.89
N GLY A 81 11.08 2.16 -10.29
CA GLY A 81 11.52 1.72 -8.96
C GLY A 81 10.93 2.51 -7.78
N HIS A 82 10.10 3.52 -8.05
CA HIS A 82 9.57 4.46 -7.06
C HIS A 82 8.12 4.17 -6.70
N LYS A 83 7.77 4.43 -5.45
CA LYS A 83 6.45 4.16 -4.87
C LYS A 83 5.93 5.37 -4.13
N PHE A 84 4.62 5.54 -4.17
CA PHE A 84 3.89 6.59 -3.48
C PHE A 84 2.65 5.97 -2.83
N LEU A 85 2.68 5.82 -1.51
CA LEU A 85 1.61 5.22 -0.71
C LEU A 85 0.89 6.31 0.06
N VAL A 86 -0.42 6.40 -0.13
CA VAL A 86 -1.31 7.18 0.73
C VAL A 86 -2.12 6.22 1.58
N THR A 87 -2.14 6.42 2.88
CA THR A 87 -2.94 5.62 3.82
C THR A 87 -3.69 6.53 4.77
N THR A 88 -4.97 6.25 4.99
CA THR A 88 -5.84 6.99 5.89
C THR A 88 -6.30 6.14 7.07
N PHE A 89 -6.35 6.75 8.25
CA PHE A 89 -6.81 6.12 9.48
C PHE A 89 -7.67 7.07 10.33
N PRO A 90 -8.62 6.54 11.11
CA PRO A 90 -9.22 7.30 12.19
C PRO A 90 -8.17 7.56 13.28
N TRP A 91 -8.14 8.78 13.81
CA TRP A 91 -7.20 9.20 14.85
C TRP A 91 -7.82 10.21 15.82
N ALA A 92 -8.05 9.79 17.06
CA ALA A 92 -8.63 10.64 18.10
C ALA A 92 -7.59 11.23 19.09
N GLY A 93 -6.30 11.04 18.83
CA GLY A 93 -5.21 11.52 19.70
C GLY A 93 -4.66 12.89 19.29
N GLY A 94 -3.55 13.29 19.92
CA GLY A 94 -2.82 14.51 19.57
C GLY A 94 -2.06 14.41 18.22
N PRO A 95 -1.59 15.54 17.68
CA PRO A 95 -0.96 15.61 16.35
C PRO A 95 0.34 14.81 16.24
N ASP A 96 1.12 14.72 17.32
CA ASP A 96 2.45 14.10 17.28
C ASP A 96 2.43 12.58 17.54
N GLY A 97 1.34 12.06 18.11
CA GLY A 97 1.24 10.66 18.50
C GLY A 97 1.51 9.66 17.37
N PRO A 98 0.90 9.81 16.19
CA PRO A 98 1.14 8.91 15.05
C PRO A 98 2.54 9.08 14.47
N LEU A 99 3.07 10.30 14.50
CA LEU A 99 4.39 10.61 13.96
C LEU A 99 5.47 9.87 14.75
N VAL A 100 5.45 9.99 16.08
CA VAL A 100 6.43 9.31 16.96
C VAL A 100 6.34 7.79 16.82
N ARG A 101 5.14 7.24 16.62
CA ARG A 101 4.97 5.80 16.36
C ARG A 101 5.60 5.40 15.02
N GLN A 102 5.40 6.21 13.99
CA GLN A 102 5.97 5.94 12.67
C GLN A 102 7.50 6.00 12.68
N GLN A 103 8.08 7.03 13.31
CA GLN A 103 9.54 7.15 13.43
C GLN A 103 10.14 5.93 14.12
N ARG A 104 9.55 5.50 15.25
CA ARG A 104 10.00 4.28 15.96
C ARG A 104 9.87 3.02 15.10
N LEU A 105 8.81 2.89 14.31
CA LEU A 105 8.62 1.77 13.40
C LEU A 105 9.71 1.75 12.31
N MET A 106 10.01 2.90 11.73
CA MET A 106 11.03 3.03 10.68
C MET A 106 12.43 2.73 11.24
N GLU A 107 12.81 3.35 12.36
CA GLU A 107 14.14 3.17 12.97
C GLU A 107 14.36 1.76 13.52
N ARG A 108 13.41 1.26 14.32
CA ARG A 108 13.58 0.00 15.05
C ARG A 108 13.03 -1.20 14.30
N GLY A 109 11.92 -1.04 13.58
CA GLY A 109 11.27 -2.11 12.86
C GLY A 109 11.87 -2.35 11.48
N GLN A 110 12.20 -1.26 10.76
CA GLN A 110 12.64 -1.33 9.35
C GLN A 110 14.13 -1.04 9.17
N ARG A 111 14.83 -0.63 10.24
CA ARG A 111 16.26 -0.24 10.21
C ARG A 111 16.54 0.88 9.21
N LEU A 112 15.61 1.82 9.09
CA LEU A 112 15.76 3.05 8.33
C LEU A 112 16.33 4.12 9.24
N GLN A 113 17.19 4.99 8.70
CA GLN A 113 17.69 6.14 9.41
C GLN A 113 16.90 7.37 8.97
N ILE A 114 16.36 8.10 9.94
CA ILE A 114 15.72 9.39 9.69
C ILE A 114 16.81 10.43 9.49
N ASP A 115 16.69 11.22 8.43
CA ASP A 115 17.61 12.29 8.11
C ASP A 115 17.05 13.64 8.58
N GLY A 116 17.82 14.30 9.46
CA GLY A 116 17.45 15.57 10.07
C GLY A 116 16.27 15.51 11.04
N ASP A 117 15.78 16.69 11.39
CA ASP A 117 14.62 16.87 12.26
C ASP A 117 13.31 16.87 11.48
N VAL A 118 12.24 16.46 12.16
CA VAL A 118 10.88 16.58 11.62
C VAL A 118 10.57 18.05 11.37
N SER A 119 10.17 18.36 10.15
CA SER A 119 9.81 19.70 9.72
C SER A 119 8.31 19.82 9.47
N ASP A 120 7.78 21.04 9.62
CA ASP A 120 6.44 21.38 9.14
C ASP A 120 6.43 21.54 7.62
N PHE A 121 5.29 21.25 6.98
CA PHE A 121 5.03 21.60 5.60
C PHE A 121 3.64 22.19 5.43
N ILE A 122 3.48 22.99 4.37
CA ILE A 122 2.21 23.50 3.89
C ILE A 122 2.18 23.39 2.37
N THR A 123 1.08 22.89 1.81
CA THR A 123 0.85 22.86 0.36
C THR A 123 0.25 24.17 -0.14
N SER A 124 0.24 24.39 -1.45
CA SER A 124 -0.39 25.55 -2.07
C SER A 124 -1.89 25.68 -1.77
N TRP A 125 -2.58 24.56 -1.51
CA TRP A 125 -3.99 24.48 -1.11
C TRP A 125 -4.22 24.57 0.40
N GLY A 126 -3.16 24.76 1.19
CA GLY A 126 -3.23 24.96 2.64
C GLY A 126 -3.29 23.67 3.47
N LEU A 127 -3.05 22.51 2.87
CA LEU A 127 -2.86 21.26 3.60
C LEU A 127 -1.58 21.36 4.43
N GLN A 128 -1.67 21.12 5.73
CA GLN A 128 -0.56 21.27 6.67
C GLN A 128 -0.24 19.97 7.39
N GLY A 129 1.03 19.75 7.67
CA GLY A 129 1.46 18.53 8.36
C GLY A 129 2.93 18.51 8.70
N LYS A 130 3.41 17.32 9.07
CA LYS A 130 4.80 17.04 9.43
C LYS A 130 5.47 16.19 8.36
N THR A 131 6.74 16.40 8.10
CA THR A 131 7.54 15.64 7.14
C THR A 131 8.94 15.37 7.65
N PHE A 132 9.53 14.27 7.21
CA PHE A 132 10.95 13.97 7.39
C PHE A 132 11.46 13.11 6.24
N ALA A 133 12.76 13.20 5.96
CA ALA A 133 13.42 12.30 5.02
C ALA A 133 13.96 11.08 5.78
N TYR A 134 14.14 9.98 5.07
CA TYR A 134 14.76 8.79 5.63
C TYR A 134 15.54 8.03 4.54
N TYR A 135 16.47 7.19 4.98
CA TYR A 135 17.26 6.35 4.09
C TYR A 135 17.54 4.98 4.70
N GLY A 136 17.83 4.03 3.83
CA GLY A 136 18.27 2.69 4.18
C GLY A 136 19.36 2.21 3.21
N SER A 137 19.79 0.97 3.34
CA SER A 137 20.89 0.42 2.54
C SER A 137 20.64 0.39 1.02
N LYS A 138 19.38 0.39 0.58
CA LYS A 138 18.99 0.24 -0.83
C LYS A 138 17.89 1.21 -1.28
N LEU A 139 17.44 2.09 -0.40
CA LEU A 139 16.34 3.01 -0.69
C LEU A 139 16.51 4.31 0.07
N ALA A 140 15.91 5.35 -0.47
CA ALA A 140 15.65 6.59 0.24
C ALA A 140 14.16 6.91 0.11
N GLY A 141 13.68 7.78 0.98
CA GLY A 141 12.29 8.19 0.94
C GLY A 141 12.02 9.46 1.72
N ARG A 142 10.78 9.92 1.57
CA ARG A 142 10.25 11.04 2.32
C ARG A 142 8.85 10.68 2.79
N PHE A 143 8.63 10.94 4.06
CA PHE A 143 7.36 10.72 4.71
C PHE A 143 6.66 12.06 4.95
N TRP A 144 5.35 12.11 4.77
CA TRP A 144 4.49 13.20 5.16
C TRP A 144 3.32 12.67 5.99
N GLN A 145 2.89 13.47 6.97
CA GLN A 145 1.76 13.17 7.81
C GLN A 145 0.89 14.39 8.00
N VAL A 146 -0.41 14.21 7.74
CA VAL A 146 -1.43 15.19 8.05
C VAL A 146 -2.33 14.62 9.14
N VAL A 147 -2.56 15.40 10.19
CA VAL A 147 -3.50 15.05 11.26
C VAL A 147 -4.58 16.12 11.33
N ASP A 148 -5.82 15.72 11.08
CA ASP A 148 -6.98 16.54 11.33
C ASP A 148 -7.61 16.13 12.68
N VAL A 149 -7.30 16.91 13.72
CA VAL A 149 -7.81 16.68 15.08
C VAL A 149 -9.32 16.90 15.17
N ARG A 150 -9.89 17.79 14.34
CA ARG A 150 -11.33 18.09 14.36
C ARG A 150 -12.13 16.94 13.76
N ARG A 151 -11.66 16.42 12.61
CA ARG A 151 -12.25 15.26 11.92
C ARG A 151 -11.81 13.92 12.50
N LYS A 152 -10.90 13.95 13.49
CA LYS A 152 -10.29 12.78 14.11
C LYS A 152 -9.71 11.82 13.05
N SER A 153 -8.88 12.36 12.18
CA SER A 153 -8.33 11.60 11.07
C SER A 153 -6.86 11.86 10.83
N LEU A 154 -6.21 10.86 10.25
CA LEU A 154 -4.78 10.80 9.98
C LEU A 154 -4.60 10.37 8.53
N VAL A 155 -3.80 11.13 7.79
CA VAL A 155 -3.32 10.75 6.46
C VAL A 155 -1.80 10.63 6.53
N GLN A 156 -1.30 9.47 6.14
CA GLN A 156 0.12 9.20 6.02
C GLN A 156 0.44 9.03 4.54
N ILE A 157 1.45 9.76 4.07
CA ILE A 157 1.94 9.70 2.71
C ILE A 157 3.40 9.26 2.79
N ASP A 158 3.75 8.19 2.11
CA ASP A 158 5.10 7.66 2.10
C ASP A 158 5.57 7.52 0.66
N PHE A 159 6.69 8.15 0.34
CA PHE A 159 7.35 8.05 -0.96
C PHE A 159 8.72 7.42 -0.77
N TRP A 160 9.04 6.41 -1.58
CA TRP A 160 10.35 5.78 -1.55
C TRP A 160 10.72 5.07 -2.84
N GLY A 161 12.02 4.86 -3.03
CA GLY A 161 12.54 4.13 -4.19
C GLY A 161 14.05 4.01 -4.20
N SER A 162 14.59 3.55 -5.32
CA SER A 162 16.04 3.52 -5.61
C SER A 162 16.60 4.93 -5.77
N SER A 163 17.92 5.11 -5.64
CA SER A 163 18.58 6.40 -5.92
C SER A 163 18.37 6.88 -7.36
N ASP A 164 18.25 5.95 -8.31
CA ASP A 164 18.16 6.27 -9.73
C ASP A 164 16.83 6.97 -10.04
N GLY A 165 16.90 8.20 -10.54
CA GLY A 165 15.72 9.04 -10.82
C GLY A 165 14.97 9.54 -9.58
N MET A 166 15.59 9.47 -8.39
CA MET A 166 14.97 9.87 -7.11
C MET A 166 14.53 11.33 -7.11
N ASP A 167 15.34 12.25 -7.62
CA ASP A 167 15.03 13.69 -7.57
C ASP A 167 13.79 14.03 -8.41
N ASP A 168 13.72 13.51 -9.64
CA ASP A 168 12.56 13.68 -10.53
C ASP A 168 11.31 13.04 -9.93
N ALA A 169 11.43 11.81 -9.43
CA ALA A 169 10.31 11.09 -8.82
C ALA A 169 9.84 11.76 -7.52
N LEU A 170 10.75 12.35 -6.73
CA LEU A 170 10.41 13.12 -5.53
C LEU A 170 9.72 14.44 -5.89
N GLN A 171 10.12 15.08 -6.99
CA GLN A 171 9.43 16.26 -7.49
C GLN A 171 8.00 15.94 -7.91
N GLU A 172 7.79 14.82 -8.61
CA GLU A 172 6.45 14.31 -8.95
C GLU A 172 5.65 13.93 -7.69
N ALA A 173 6.28 13.30 -6.69
CA ALA A 173 5.62 13.01 -5.41
C ALA A 173 5.18 14.29 -4.68
N ARG A 174 5.98 15.36 -4.76
CA ARG A 174 5.63 16.67 -4.21
C ARG A 174 4.48 17.32 -4.97
N SER A 175 4.41 17.19 -6.30
CA SER A 175 3.27 17.73 -7.06
C SER A 175 1.98 16.96 -6.74
N MET A 176 2.06 15.64 -6.58
CA MET A 176 0.94 14.82 -6.12
C MET A 176 0.46 15.28 -4.73
N LEU A 177 1.39 15.47 -3.78
CA LEU A 177 1.06 16.00 -2.45
C LEU A 177 0.49 17.43 -2.52
N ASP A 178 1.03 18.29 -3.38
CA ASP A 178 0.59 19.68 -3.50
C ASP A 178 -0.86 19.78 -4.03
N SER A 179 -1.25 18.85 -4.91
CA SER A 179 -2.62 18.71 -5.41
C SER A 179 -3.60 18.09 -4.41
N MET A 180 -3.12 17.65 -3.24
CA MET A 180 -3.94 16.88 -2.30
C MET A 180 -4.89 17.75 -1.50
N ASP A 181 -6.15 17.32 -1.44
CA ASP A 181 -7.16 17.83 -0.53
C ASP A 181 -7.72 16.72 0.39
N LEU A 182 -8.35 17.13 1.49
CA LEU A 182 -9.06 16.23 2.40
C LEU A 182 -10.56 16.51 2.30
N GLU A 183 -11.29 15.55 1.76
CA GLU A 183 -12.75 15.65 1.62
C GLU A 183 -13.41 15.79 3.01
N ALA A 184 -14.51 16.55 3.06
CA ALA A 184 -15.31 16.65 4.27
C ALA A 184 -15.95 15.31 4.60
N PRO A 185 -16.04 14.91 5.88
CA PRO A 185 -16.73 13.68 6.24
C PRO A 185 -18.22 13.83 5.87
N GLN A 186 -18.77 12.83 5.18
CA GLN A 186 -20.22 12.69 4.99
C GLN A 186 -20.88 12.24 6.28
#